data_AF-G9ZJD9-F1
#
_entry.id   AF-G9ZJD9-F1
#
_cell.length_a   1.000
_cell.length_b   1.000
_cell.length_c   1.000
_cell.angle_alpha   90.00
_cell.angle_beta   90.00
_cell.angle_gamma   90.00
#
_symmetry.space_group_name_H-M   'P 1'
#
loop_
_entity.id
_entity.type
_entity.pdbx_description
1 polymer ?
#
loop_
_entity_poly.entity_id
_entity_poly.type
_entity_poly.pdbx_seq_one_letter_code
_entity_poly.pdbx_strand_id
1 'polypeptide(L)'
;MTPYTAAAVAAPNHTLHAAANHGGMAATTLRVLPGPDGLHKAAPDGTHAAQPCRQVLPVDNHPGVYCDAYVADGDRLIFASLVGRSGKIMAMYGVIVAGLDRYFRVDGRIFDIDKSLEKRQTKLPASCRYGKDCVHAMLYAPPVGNDSLQRRALLRDVDDARLWETLQHMSTLGLLDHWRTVLLTALRAQGMLKPLPSMGIDAVMLDLADNKAYETLVQTMIRDSILRGGAV
;
A
#
# COMPACT_ATOMS: atom_id res chain seq x y z
N MET A 1 44.44 8.99 -47.93
CA MET A 1 45.32 10.18 -47.90
C MET A 1 44.40 11.41 -47.92
N THR A 2 44.44 12.17 -46.81
CA THR A 2 43.87 13.52 -46.57
C THR A 2 42.36 13.77 -46.68
N PRO A 3 41.81 14.67 -45.85
CA PRO A 3 40.54 14.49 -45.15
C PRO A 3 39.48 15.53 -45.54
N TYR A 4 38.21 15.32 -45.15
CA TYR A 4 37.18 16.36 -45.23
C TYR A 4 36.68 16.76 -43.84
N THR A 5 36.65 18.08 -43.69
CA THR A 5 36.62 18.93 -42.51
C THR A 5 35.29 18.93 -41.76
N ALA A 6 35.39 19.09 -40.43
CA ALA A 6 34.30 19.37 -39.52
C ALA A 6 33.61 20.70 -39.82
N ALA A 7 32.27 20.73 -39.75
CA ALA A 7 31.49 21.95 -39.67
C ALA A 7 30.60 21.89 -38.42
N ALA A 8 30.95 22.70 -37.43
CA ALA A 8 30.13 22.98 -36.27
C ALA A 8 28.91 23.81 -36.69
N VAL A 9 27.71 23.38 -36.30
CA VAL A 9 26.48 24.17 -36.44
C VAL A 9 26.07 24.66 -35.06
N ALA A 10 26.04 25.98 -34.94
CA ALA A 10 25.75 26.74 -33.74
C ALA A 10 24.32 26.53 -33.23
N ALA A 11 24.19 26.39 -31.91
CA ALA A 11 22.93 26.41 -31.19
C ALA A 11 22.35 27.84 -31.13
N PRO A 12 21.04 28.04 -31.35
CA PRO A 12 20.41 29.31 -31.04
C PRO A 12 20.10 29.42 -29.54
N ASN A 13 20.62 30.48 -28.93
CA ASN A 13 20.26 30.97 -27.61
C ASN A 13 18.74 31.24 -27.54
N HIS A 14 18.03 30.53 -26.67
CA HIS A 14 16.72 30.96 -26.19
C HIS A 14 16.78 31.29 -24.70
N THR A 15 16.55 32.58 -24.47
CA THR A 15 16.38 33.33 -23.24
C THR A 15 15.49 32.59 -22.22
N LEU A 16 16.00 32.43 -21.00
CA LEU A 16 15.24 32.02 -19.81
C LEU A 16 14.17 33.08 -19.49
N HIS A 17 12.91 32.76 -19.77
CA HIS A 17 11.78 33.43 -19.15
C HIS A 17 11.32 32.61 -17.94
N ALA A 18 11.36 33.23 -16.76
CA ALA A 18 10.78 32.71 -15.54
C ALA A 18 9.27 32.53 -15.72
N ALA A 19 8.79 31.29 -15.57
CA ALA A 19 7.37 30.97 -15.55
C ALA A 19 6.90 30.86 -14.09
N ALA A 20 5.84 31.61 -13.83
CA ALA A 20 5.26 31.95 -12.54
C ALA A 20 4.64 30.78 -11.78
N ASN A 21 4.60 30.96 -10.46
CA ASN A 21 3.79 30.26 -9.46
C ASN A 21 2.52 29.60 -10.02
N HIS A 22 2.45 28.26 -9.96
CA HIS A 22 1.18 27.55 -9.98
C HIS A 22 0.76 27.25 -8.55
N GLY A 23 -0.32 27.92 -8.14
CA GLY A 23 -0.91 27.86 -6.82
C GLY A 23 -1.25 26.44 -6.41
N GLY A 24 -0.82 26.09 -5.20
CA GLY A 24 -1.25 24.89 -4.50
C GLY A 24 -2.77 24.88 -4.39
N MET A 25 -3.38 23.84 -4.94
CA MET A 25 -4.82 23.62 -4.90
C MET A 25 -5.18 23.07 -3.51
N ALA A 26 -5.87 23.89 -2.71
CA ALA A 26 -6.37 23.50 -1.39
C ALA A 26 -7.32 22.30 -1.52
N ALA A 27 -7.11 21.25 -0.74
CA ALA A 27 -7.88 20.01 -0.84
C ALA A 27 -8.82 19.80 0.36
N THR A 28 -10.04 19.38 0.04
CA THR A 28 -11.11 18.99 0.97
C THR A 28 -11.32 17.48 0.91
N THR A 29 -11.47 16.85 2.09
CA THR A 29 -11.42 15.39 2.34
C THR A 29 -12.69 14.63 1.93
N LEU A 30 -12.52 13.37 1.47
CA LEU A 30 -13.57 12.38 1.25
C LEU A 30 -13.62 11.40 2.45
N ARG A 31 -14.75 11.33 3.18
CA ARG A 31 -15.07 10.18 4.05
C ARG A 31 -15.87 9.17 3.23
N VAL A 32 -15.35 7.96 3.06
CA VAL A 32 -16.18 6.80 2.68
C VAL A 32 -16.46 6.05 3.98
N LEU A 33 -17.62 6.29 4.57
CA LEU A 33 -18.15 5.51 5.70
C LEU A 33 -18.85 4.25 5.15
N PRO A 34 -18.79 3.10 5.85
CA PRO A 34 -19.66 1.97 5.54
C PRO A 34 -21.10 2.30 6.00
N GLY A 35 -22.09 2.03 5.14
CA GLY A 35 -23.48 1.92 5.58
C GLY A 35 -23.66 0.62 6.35
N PRO A 36 -24.49 0.63 7.40
CA PRO A 36 -25.75 -0.09 7.27
C PRO A 36 -26.91 0.66 7.94
N ASP A 37 -28.15 0.30 7.63
CA ASP A 37 -29.37 0.92 8.15
C ASP A 37 -29.33 1.16 9.66
N GLY A 38 -29.56 2.42 10.07
CA GLY A 38 -29.58 2.82 11.47
C GLY A 38 -29.83 4.31 11.62
N LEU A 39 -31.11 4.70 11.57
CA LEU A 39 -31.61 6.02 11.98
C LEU A 39 -30.92 6.51 13.25
N HIS A 40 -30.38 7.73 13.26
CA HIS A 40 -30.60 8.75 14.30
C HIS A 40 -29.93 10.09 13.94
N LYS A 41 -30.79 11.07 13.62
CA LYS A 41 -30.72 12.53 13.80
C LYS A 41 -29.34 13.14 14.18
N ALA A 42 -28.73 13.86 13.23
CA ALA A 42 -27.59 14.73 13.49
C ALA A 42 -28.02 16.02 14.24
N ALA A 43 -27.30 16.37 15.29
CA ALA A 43 -27.26 17.71 15.87
C ALA A 43 -25.98 18.43 15.38
N PRO A 44 -26.00 19.76 15.14
CA PRO A 44 -24.86 20.49 14.64
C PRO A 44 -24.02 21.07 15.80
N ASP A 45 -22.71 20.82 15.79
CA ASP A 45 -21.62 21.76 16.07
C ASP A 45 -20.38 21.03 16.58
N GLY A 46 -19.21 21.40 16.04
CA GLY A 46 -17.92 20.95 16.54
C GLY A 46 -16.88 20.78 15.44
N THR A 47 -16.31 21.90 14.98
CA THR A 47 -14.95 22.07 14.46
C THR A 47 -14.20 20.80 14.07
N HIS A 48 -14.44 20.29 12.85
CA HIS A 48 -13.55 19.29 12.26
C HIS A 48 -12.28 19.99 11.76
N ALA A 49 -11.18 19.84 12.51
CA ALA A 49 -9.86 20.21 12.03
C ALA A 49 -9.63 19.55 10.66
N ALA A 50 -9.38 20.36 9.63
CA ALA A 50 -9.09 19.89 8.29
C ALA A 50 -7.80 19.06 8.32
N GLN A 51 -7.93 17.75 8.19
CA GLN A 51 -6.80 16.84 8.06
C GLN A 51 -6.06 17.15 6.74
N PRO A 52 -4.72 17.21 6.73
CA PRO A 52 -3.98 17.67 5.56
C PRO A 52 -4.27 16.84 4.31
N CYS A 53 -4.33 17.53 3.19
CA CYS A 53 -4.61 17.00 1.86
C CYS A 53 -3.67 15.83 1.52
N ARG A 54 -4.22 14.63 1.38
CA ARG A 54 -3.44 13.46 0.94
C ARG A 54 -2.97 13.65 -0.50
N GLN A 55 -1.66 13.72 -0.68
CA GLN A 55 -0.99 13.89 -1.97
C GLN A 55 -1.14 12.61 -2.80
N VAL A 56 -1.64 12.76 -4.02
CA VAL A 56 -1.56 11.70 -5.04
C VAL A 56 -0.30 11.92 -5.86
N LEU A 57 0.40 10.83 -6.17
CA LEU A 57 1.69 10.85 -6.85
C LEU A 57 1.52 10.32 -8.28
N PRO A 58 2.17 10.90 -9.30
CA PRO A 58 2.13 10.33 -10.63
C PRO A 58 2.80 8.94 -10.64
N VAL A 59 2.27 8.05 -11.49
CA VAL A 59 2.99 6.84 -11.91
C VAL A 59 3.72 7.20 -13.20
N ASP A 60 5.02 7.48 -13.11
CA ASP A 60 5.76 8.18 -14.18
C ASP A 60 5.75 7.43 -15.51
N ASN A 61 5.77 6.10 -15.46
CA ASN A 61 5.71 5.24 -16.65
C ASN A 61 4.28 5.00 -17.18
N HIS A 62 3.25 5.53 -16.51
CA HIS A 62 1.84 5.44 -16.93
C HIS A 62 1.15 6.81 -16.92
N PRO A 63 1.35 7.64 -17.95
CA PRO A 63 0.78 8.99 -18.01
C PRO A 63 -0.76 9.00 -17.89
N GLY A 64 -1.26 9.71 -16.88
CA GLY A 64 -2.69 9.80 -16.55
C GLY A 64 -3.16 8.77 -15.53
N VAL A 65 -2.24 8.01 -14.92
CA VAL A 65 -2.45 7.17 -13.74
C VAL A 65 -1.71 7.79 -12.55
N TYR A 66 -2.39 7.85 -11.42
CA TYR A 66 -1.89 8.42 -10.18
C TYR A 66 -2.00 7.42 -9.05
N CYS A 67 -1.00 7.36 -8.18
CA CYS A 67 -0.95 6.54 -6.99
C CYS A 67 -1.40 7.34 -5.76
N ASP A 68 -2.47 6.88 -5.12
CA ASP A 68 -3.01 7.44 -3.87
C ASP A 68 -2.52 6.68 -2.64
N ALA A 69 -2.14 5.41 -2.82
CA ALA A 69 -1.53 4.60 -1.78
C ALA A 69 -0.66 3.52 -2.39
N TYR A 70 0.40 3.14 -1.69
CA TYR A 70 1.12 1.90 -1.98
C TYR A 70 1.64 1.24 -0.71
N VAL A 71 1.92 -0.05 -0.81
CA VAL A 71 2.69 -0.81 0.17
C VAL A 71 3.71 -1.65 -0.58
N ALA A 72 4.94 -1.69 -0.05
CA ALA A 72 6.05 -2.45 -0.61
C ALA A 72 6.64 -3.41 0.42
N ASP A 73 7.19 -4.53 -0.06
CA ASP A 73 8.08 -5.42 0.69
C ASP A 73 9.43 -5.45 -0.03
N GLY A 74 10.40 -4.67 0.48
CA GLY A 74 11.60 -4.31 -0.28
C GLY A 74 11.25 -3.49 -1.51
N ASP A 75 11.80 -3.88 -2.66
CA ASP A 75 11.50 -3.24 -3.96
C ASP A 75 10.23 -3.78 -4.61
N ARG A 76 9.55 -4.78 -4.03
CA ARG A 76 8.34 -5.36 -4.62
C ARG A 76 7.09 -4.58 -4.20
N LEU A 77 6.27 -4.18 -5.17
CA LEU A 77 4.93 -3.67 -4.92
C LEU A 77 4.02 -4.82 -4.47
N ILE A 78 3.44 -4.72 -3.28
CA ILE A 78 2.46 -5.71 -2.82
C ILE A 78 1.04 -5.16 -2.80
N PHE A 79 0.88 -3.85 -2.74
CA PHE A 79 -0.41 -3.18 -2.90
C PHE A 79 -0.23 -1.81 -3.56
N ALA A 80 -1.17 -1.45 -4.44
CA ALA A 80 -1.34 -0.06 -4.87
C ALA A 80 -2.81 0.33 -5.02
N SER A 81 -3.13 1.52 -4.54
CA SER A 81 -4.36 2.27 -4.80
C SER A 81 -4.06 3.30 -5.88
N LEU A 82 -4.74 3.17 -7.01
CA LEU A 82 -4.50 3.95 -8.22
C LEU A 82 -5.78 4.66 -8.66
N VAL A 83 -5.63 5.85 -9.22
CA VAL A 83 -6.71 6.63 -9.82
C VAL A 83 -6.31 7.05 -11.21
N GLY A 84 -7.24 6.93 -12.15
CA GLY A 84 -7.06 7.40 -13.52
C GLY A 84 -8.35 7.29 -14.31
N ARG A 85 -8.37 7.86 -15.53
CA ARG A 85 -9.46 7.61 -16.47
C ARG A 85 -9.51 6.13 -16.81
N SER A 86 -10.72 5.58 -16.98
CA SER A 86 -10.91 4.15 -17.27
C SER A 86 -10.01 3.63 -18.40
N GLY A 87 -9.92 4.35 -19.53
CA GLY A 87 -9.05 3.95 -20.64
C GLY A 87 -7.55 3.92 -20.31
N LYS A 88 -7.07 4.78 -19.41
CA LYS A 88 -5.67 4.78 -18.96
C LYS A 88 -5.36 3.61 -18.04
N ILE A 89 -6.27 3.30 -17.11
CA ILE A 89 -6.17 2.12 -16.24
C ILE A 89 -6.18 0.83 -17.08
N MET A 90 -7.07 0.74 -18.07
CA MET A 90 -7.15 -0.43 -18.96
C MET A 90 -5.88 -0.61 -19.81
N ALA A 91 -5.31 0.48 -20.33
CA ALA A 91 -4.05 0.43 -21.06
C ALA A 91 -2.89 -0.07 -20.17
N MET A 92 -2.80 0.42 -18.92
CA MET A 92 -1.84 -0.05 -17.92
C MET A 92 -2.04 -1.54 -17.61
N TYR A 93 -3.28 -2.00 -17.39
CA TYR A 93 -3.54 -3.43 -17.19
C TYR A 93 -3.10 -4.28 -18.38
N GLY A 94 -3.35 -3.82 -19.61
CA GLY A 94 -2.93 -4.52 -20.83
C GLY A 94 -1.43 -4.80 -20.85
N VAL A 95 -0.59 -3.80 -20.52
CA VAL A 95 0.86 -3.98 -20.53
C VAL A 95 1.38 -4.83 -19.37
N ILE A 96 0.75 -4.77 -18.18
CA ILE A 96 1.06 -5.65 -17.05
C ILE A 96 0.74 -7.10 -17.39
N VAL A 97 -0.44 -7.37 -17.94
CA VAL A 97 -0.88 -8.73 -18.31
C VAL A 97 0.00 -9.29 -19.44
N ALA A 98 0.39 -8.45 -20.40
CA ALA A 98 1.34 -8.83 -21.45
C ALA A 98 2.77 -9.06 -20.93
N GLY A 99 3.07 -8.71 -19.67
CA GLY A 99 4.41 -8.82 -19.09
C GLY A 99 5.45 -7.87 -19.71
N LEU A 100 4.96 -6.83 -20.39
CA LEU A 100 5.77 -5.79 -21.04
C LEU A 100 6.23 -4.74 -20.03
N ASP A 101 5.47 -4.57 -18.95
CA ASP A 101 5.86 -3.74 -17.83
C ASP A 101 6.09 -4.59 -16.58
N ARG A 102 7.19 -4.28 -15.89
CA ARG A 102 7.69 -5.04 -14.74
C ARG A 102 8.01 -4.15 -13.55
N TYR A 103 7.80 -2.84 -13.66
CA TYR A 103 7.97 -1.95 -12.54
C TYR A 103 7.00 -0.77 -12.62
N PHE A 104 6.71 -0.15 -11.47
CA PHE A 104 6.14 1.18 -11.40
C PHE A 104 7.16 2.16 -10.90
N ARG A 105 7.16 3.37 -11.46
CA ARG A 105 7.93 4.49 -10.92
C ARG A 105 7.00 5.50 -10.26
N VAL A 106 7.16 5.70 -8.96
CA VAL A 106 6.33 6.61 -8.16
C VAL A 106 7.26 7.38 -7.23
N ASP A 107 7.28 8.71 -7.34
CA ASP A 107 8.07 9.58 -6.47
C ASP A 107 9.56 9.22 -6.41
N GLY A 108 10.14 8.97 -7.60
CA GLY A 108 11.54 8.56 -7.75
C GLY A 108 11.85 7.13 -7.28
N ARG A 109 10.90 6.42 -6.68
CA ARG A 109 11.03 5.01 -6.29
C ARG A 109 10.61 4.10 -7.44
N ILE A 110 11.28 2.95 -7.55
CA ILE A 110 10.95 1.90 -8.50
C ILE A 110 10.41 0.72 -7.69
N PHE A 111 9.22 0.25 -8.06
CA PHE A 111 8.62 -0.93 -7.46
C PHE A 111 8.45 -2.02 -8.50
N ASP A 112 9.02 -3.18 -8.25
CA ASP A 112 8.82 -4.37 -9.08
C ASP A 112 7.35 -4.81 -9.02
N ILE A 113 6.81 -5.11 -10.20
CA ILE A 113 5.47 -5.67 -10.40
C ILE A 113 5.56 -6.90 -11.29
N ASP A 114 4.54 -7.76 -11.19
CA ASP A 114 4.45 -8.95 -12.00
C ASP A 114 3.05 -9.10 -12.61
N LYS A 115 2.94 -9.99 -13.61
CA LYS A 115 1.66 -10.23 -14.29
C LYS A 115 0.60 -10.89 -13.39
N SER A 116 1.01 -11.53 -12.28
CA SER A 116 0.14 -12.23 -11.33
C SER A 116 -0.59 -11.30 -10.36
N LEU A 117 -0.27 -9.99 -10.38
CA LEU A 117 -1.03 -8.99 -9.62
C LEU A 117 -2.53 -9.18 -9.82
N GLU A 118 -3.30 -9.30 -8.75
CA GLU A 118 -4.75 -9.23 -8.81
C GLU A 118 -5.15 -7.77 -9.07
N LYS A 119 -6.09 -7.56 -9.99
CA LYS A 119 -6.59 -6.24 -10.35
C LYS A 119 -8.06 -6.13 -9.96
N ARG A 120 -8.39 -5.15 -9.11
CA ARG A 120 -9.77 -4.78 -8.78
C ARG A 120 -10.03 -3.35 -9.21
N GLN A 121 -11.27 -3.05 -9.59
CA GLN A 121 -11.65 -1.72 -10.03
C GLN A 121 -13.04 -1.37 -9.52
N THR A 122 -13.21 -0.12 -9.08
CA THR A 122 -14.49 0.45 -8.68
C THR A 122 -14.70 1.79 -9.36
N LYS A 123 -15.96 2.15 -9.59
CA LYS A 123 -16.31 3.48 -10.08
C LYS A 123 -16.19 4.47 -8.93
N LEU A 124 -15.59 5.63 -9.20
CA LEU A 124 -15.61 6.72 -8.24
C LEU A 124 -16.99 7.40 -8.23
N PRO A 125 -17.45 7.90 -7.07
CA PRO A 125 -18.65 8.72 -7.01
C PRO A 125 -18.54 9.95 -7.92
N ALA A 126 -19.66 10.41 -8.47
CA ALA A 126 -19.67 11.61 -9.33
C ALA A 126 -19.17 12.87 -8.61
N SER A 127 -19.29 12.91 -7.28
CA SER A 127 -18.76 13.96 -6.40
C SER A 127 -17.24 13.86 -6.15
N CYS A 128 -16.55 12.88 -6.72
CA CYS A 128 -15.13 12.68 -6.50
C CYS A 128 -14.28 13.77 -7.16
N ARG A 129 -13.24 14.24 -6.45
CA ARG A 129 -12.32 15.30 -6.90
C ARG A 129 -11.59 15.02 -8.22
N TYR A 130 -11.46 13.75 -8.59
CA TYR A 130 -10.74 13.35 -9.81
C TYR A 130 -11.63 13.40 -11.07
N GLY A 131 -12.91 13.72 -10.91
CA GLY A 131 -13.89 13.79 -11.99
C GLY A 131 -14.63 12.47 -12.21
N LYS A 132 -15.84 12.58 -12.77
CA LYS A 132 -16.80 11.47 -12.97
C LYS A 132 -16.30 10.32 -13.85
N ASP A 133 -15.31 10.56 -14.70
CA ASP A 133 -14.79 9.58 -15.66
C ASP A 133 -13.56 8.81 -15.11
N CYS A 134 -13.13 9.14 -13.90
CA CYS A 134 -12.06 8.43 -13.20
C CYS A 134 -12.60 7.20 -12.47
N VAL A 135 -11.75 6.18 -12.41
CA VAL A 135 -11.99 4.96 -11.67
C VAL A 135 -10.93 4.80 -10.60
N HIS A 136 -11.26 4.05 -9.57
CA HIS A 136 -10.31 3.61 -8.56
C HIS A 136 -9.90 2.18 -8.88
N ALA A 137 -8.61 1.98 -9.06
CA ALA A 137 -7.99 0.69 -9.35
C ALA A 137 -7.16 0.26 -8.14
N MET A 138 -7.23 -1.02 -7.80
CA MET A 138 -6.46 -1.62 -6.73
C MET A 138 -5.68 -2.80 -7.29
N LEU A 139 -4.38 -2.80 -7.03
CA LEU A 139 -3.47 -3.88 -7.38
C LEU A 139 -3.06 -4.61 -6.10
N TYR A 140 -3.07 -5.94 -6.14
CA TYR A 140 -2.65 -6.78 -5.02
C TYR A 140 -1.65 -7.82 -5.51
N ALA A 141 -0.54 -7.99 -4.80
CA ALA A 141 0.37 -9.11 -4.95
C ALA A 141 0.29 -10.00 -3.70
N PRO A 142 0.55 -11.31 -3.82
CA PRO A 142 0.93 -12.09 -2.64
C PRO A 142 2.11 -11.41 -1.92
N PRO A 143 2.06 -11.22 -0.60
CA PRO A 143 1.23 -11.90 0.39
C PRO A 143 -0.01 -11.10 0.86
N VAL A 144 -0.52 -10.16 0.07
CA VAL A 144 -1.79 -9.49 0.40
C VAL A 144 -2.95 -10.44 0.11
N GLY A 145 -3.86 -10.59 1.07
CA GLY A 145 -4.97 -11.54 1.00
C GLY A 145 -4.70 -12.84 1.76
N ASN A 146 -5.50 -13.87 1.49
CA ASN A 146 -5.47 -15.14 2.24
C ASN A 146 -4.62 -16.22 1.59
N ASP A 147 -4.02 -15.94 0.42
CA ASP A 147 -3.42 -16.95 -0.44
C ASP A 147 -2.09 -17.52 0.08
N SER A 148 -1.48 -16.84 1.04
CA SER A 148 -0.29 -17.31 1.74
C SER A 148 -0.62 -17.68 3.18
N LEU A 149 -0.32 -18.94 3.53
CA LEU A 149 -0.48 -19.47 4.89
C LEU A 149 0.65 -19.03 5.83
N GLN A 150 1.79 -18.63 5.27
CA GLN A 150 3.00 -18.36 6.04
C GLN A 150 3.36 -16.87 6.09
N ARG A 151 2.91 -16.07 5.14
CA ARG A 151 3.17 -14.61 5.11
C ARG A 151 1.87 -13.90 4.84
N ARG A 152 1.56 -12.85 5.58
CA ARG A 152 0.36 -12.05 5.35
C ARG A 152 0.62 -10.58 5.62
N ALA A 153 0.32 -9.75 4.62
CA ALA A 153 0.32 -8.31 4.76
C ALA A 153 -1.11 -7.83 5.12
N LEU A 154 -1.24 -7.18 6.27
CA LEU A 154 -2.48 -6.56 6.72
C LEU A 154 -2.45 -5.08 6.33
N LEU A 155 -3.50 -4.63 5.65
CA LEU A 155 -3.65 -3.26 5.17
C LEU A 155 -4.70 -2.52 6.00
N ARG A 156 -4.39 -1.27 6.38
CA ARG A 156 -5.25 -0.30 7.09
C ARG A 156 -5.72 -0.77 8.47
N ASP A 157 -5.88 0.14 9.44
CA ASP A 157 -6.50 -0.13 10.75
C ASP A 157 -5.93 -1.42 11.39
N VAL A 158 -4.60 -1.54 11.40
CA VAL A 158 -3.92 -2.73 11.90
C VAL A 158 -3.71 -2.56 13.40
N ASP A 159 -4.62 -3.12 14.18
CA ASP A 159 -4.50 -3.20 15.63
C ASP A 159 -4.06 -4.60 16.09
N ASP A 160 -3.75 -4.72 17.38
CA ASP A 160 -3.34 -5.98 17.99
C ASP A 160 -4.44 -7.05 17.92
N ALA A 161 -5.72 -6.68 17.72
CA ALA A 161 -6.84 -7.63 17.72
C ALA A 161 -6.88 -8.36 16.38
N ARG A 162 -6.82 -7.59 15.31
CA ARG A 162 -6.73 -8.10 13.95
C ARG A 162 -5.42 -8.86 13.73
N LEU A 163 -4.31 -8.40 14.30
CA LEU A 163 -3.04 -9.12 14.27
C LEU A 163 -3.14 -10.47 14.98
N TRP A 164 -3.77 -10.50 16.15
CA TRP A 164 -3.96 -11.72 16.93
C TRP A 164 -4.83 -12.74 16.20
N GLU A 165 -5.99 -12.31 15.71
CA GLU A 165 -6.90 -13.15 14.91
C GLU A 165 -6.16 -13.73 13.70
N THR A 166 -5.39 -12.90 12.99
CA THR A 166 -4.61 -13.35 11.83
C THR A 166 -3.55 -14.37 12.22
N LEU A 167 -2.84 -14.13 13.33
CA LEU A 167 -1.85 -15.06 13.86
C LEU A 167 -2.47 -16.39 14.27
N GLN A 168 -3.62 -16.39 14.94
CA GLN A 168 -4.33 -17.61 15.33
C GLN A 168 -4.71 -18.45 14.11
N HIS A 169 -5.16 -17.82 13.02
CA HIS A 169 -5.49 -18.53 11.79
C HIS A 169 -4.27 -19.11 11.05
N MET A 170 -3.10 -18.47 11.16
CA MET A 170 -1.88 -18.92 10.49
C MET A 170 -1.03 -19.88 11.34
N SER A 171 -1.18 -19.82 12.65
CA SER A 171 -0.40 -20.62 13.60
C SER A 171 -0.80 -22.09 13.55
N THR A 172 0.21 -22.97 13.49
CA THR A 172 0.06 -24.42 13.68
C THR A 172 -0.15 -24.80 15.15
N LEU A 173 0.20 -23.89 16.07
CA LEU A 173 0.09 -24.07 17.52
C LEU A 173 -1.25 -23.53 18.04
N GLY A 174 -1.82 -24.22 19.04
CA GLY A 174 -2.96 -23.71 19.80
C GLY A 174 -2.54 -22.54 20.67
N LEU A 175 -2.96 -21.33 20.30
CA LEU A 175 -2.63 -20.09 21.01
C LEU A 175 -3.74 -19.70 21.98
N LEU A 176 -3.37 -19.35 23.21
CA LEU A 176 -4.31 -18.90 24.24
C LEU A 176 -4.42 -17.37 24.22
N ASP A 177 -5.64 -16.84 24.36
CA ASP A 177 -5.89 -15.40 24.19
C ASP A 177 -5.10 -14.50 25.15
N HIS A 178 -4.84 -14.95 26.39
CA HIS A 178 -4.03 -14.19 27.33
C HIS A 178 -2.55 -14.10 26.94
N TRP A 179 -2.08 -14.90 25.99
CA TRP A 179 -0.73 -14.78 25.43
C TRP A 179 -0.59 -13.62 24.46
N ARG A 180 -1.69 -13.07 23.95
CA ARG A 180 -1.73 -12.08 22.87
C ARG A 180 -0.69 -10.99 22.99
N THR A 181 -0.75 -10.20 24.05
CA THR A 181 0.13 -9.03 24.21
C THR A 181 1.60 -9.43 24.26
N VAL A 182 1.92 -10.50 25.01
CA VAL A 182 3.29 -10.95 25.22
C VAL A 182 3.88 -11.55 23.95
N LEU A 183 3.11 -12.39 23.25
CA LEU A 183 3.54 -13.04 22.02
C LEU A 183 3.66 -12.04 20.86
N LEU A 184 2.68 -11.15 20.66
CA LEU A 184 2.79 -10.12 19.61
C LEU A 184 4.00 -9.20 19.85
N THR A 185 4.33 -8.90 21.11
CA THR A 185 5.53 -8.12 21.46
C THR A 185 6.81 -8.89 21.09
N ALA A 186 6.89 -10.18 21.42
CA ALA A 186 8.03 -11.02 21.06
C ALA A 186 8.19 -11.16 19.54
N LEU A 187 7.09 -11.34 18.80
CA LEU A 187 7.12 -11.44 17.33
C LEU A 187 7.61 -10.14 16.67
N ARG A 188 7.27 -8.98 17.23
CA ARG A 188 7.84 -7.69 16.79
C ARG A 188 9.34 -7.63 17.03
N ALA A 189 9.79 -8.03 18.22
CA ALA A 189 11.21 -8.04 18.56
C ALA A 189 12.04 -8.98 17.68
N GLN A 190 11.45 -10.09 17.21
CA GLN A 190 12.08 -11.05 16.30
C GLN A 190 11.90 -10.71 14.82
N GLY A 191 11.26 -9.58 14.48
CA GLY A 191 11.03 -9.15 13.10
C GLY A 191 9.99 -9.95 12.32
N MET A 192 9.28 -10.88 12.96
CA MET A 192 8.14 -11.63 12.37
C MET A 192 6.89 -10.76 12.24
N LEU A 193 6.80 -9.68 13.03
CA LEU A 193 5.82 -8.62 12.85
C LEU A 193 6.54 -7.31 12.58
N LYS A 194 6.41 -6.78 11.37
CA LYS A 194 7.12 -5.56 10.96
C LYS A 194 6.22 -4.60 10.19
N PRO A 195 6.31 -3.27 10.43
CA PRO A 195 5.66 -2.30 9.57
C PRO A 195 6.27 -2.39 8.16
N LEU A 196 5.43 -2.18 7.15
CA LEU A 196 5.86 -2.18 5.75
C LEU A 196 6.05 -0.75 5.23
N PRO A 197 7.07 -0.50 4.40
CA PRO A 197 7.19 0.74 3.65
C PRO A 197 5.90 1.01 2.88
N SER A 198 5.30 2.17 3.15
CA SER A 198 3.97 2.48 2.64
C SER A 198 3.76 3.99 2.50
N MET A 199 2.81 4.35 1.64
CA MET A 199 2.34 5.72 1.49
C MET A 199 0.82 5.73 1.58
N GLY A 200 0.31 6.60 2.45
CA GLY A 200 -1.10 6.86 2.63
C GLY A 200 -1.93 5.71 3.25
N ILE A 201 -1.38 4.51 3.39
CA ILE A 201 -2.06 3.41 4.07
C ILE A 201 -1.07 2.74 4.98
N ASP A 202 -1.45 2.49 6.24
CA ASP A 202 -0.61 1.71 7.13
C ASP A 202 -0.68 0.24 6.74
N ALA A 203 0.46 -0.45 6.87
CA ALA A 203 0.52 -1.87 6.63
C ALA A 203 1.56 -2.55 7.52
N VAL A 204 1.25 -3.78 7.92
CA VAL A 204 2.12 -4.62 8.74
C VAL A 204 2.23 -5.99 8.07
N MET A 205 3.44 -6.51 7.99
CA MET A 205 3.71 -7.89 7.61
C MET A 205 3.71 -8.78 8.85
N LEU A 206 2.94 -9.85 8.79
CA LEU A 206 3.12 -11.05 9.62
C LEU A 206 3.84 -12.10 8.79
N ASP A 207 5.06 -12.44 9.18
CA ASP A 207 5.96 -13.34 8.48
C ASP A 207 6.31 -14.56 9.35
N LEU A 208 5.65 -15.67 9.06
CA LEU A 208 5.86 -16.98 9.65
C LEU A 208 6.46 -17.97 8.63
N ALA A 209 7.16 -17.47 7.61
CA ALA A 209 7.81 -18.32 6.60
C ALA A 209 8.84 -19.27 7.23
N ASP A 210 9.60 -18.79 8.23
CA ASP A 210 10.39 -19.66 9.09
C ASP A 210 9.53 -20.17 10.27
N ASN A 211 8.64 -21.11 9.95
CA ASN A 211 7.75 -21.72 10.94
C ASN A 211 8.53 -22.40 12.08
N LYS A 212 9.72 -22.95 11.80
CA LYS A 212 10.57 -23.58 12.82
C LYS A 212 11.10 -22.54 13.82
N ALA A 213 11.54 -21.37 13.34
CA ALA A 213 11.94 -20.27 14.22
C ALA A 213 10.76 -19.77 15.07
N TYR A 214 9.57 -19.64 14.47
CA TYR A 214 8.34 -19.28 15.18
C TYR A 214 8.00 -20.29 16.28
N GLU A 215 7.96 -21.59 15.97
CA GLU A 215 7.66 -22.63 16.96
C GLU A 215 8.71 -22.68 18.08
N THR A 216 9.99 -22.53 17.73
CA THR A 216 11.10 -22.49 18.70
C THR A 216 10.97 -21.30 19.64
N LEU A 217 10.56 -20.13 19.13
CA LEU A 217 10.30 -18.95 19.94
C LEU A 217 9.19 -19.21 20.95
N VAL A 218 8.04 -19.71 20.49
CA VAL A 218 6.88 -19.98 21.37
C VAL A 218 7.24 -21.03 22.42
N GLN A 219 7.89 -22.13 22.03
CA GLN A 219 8.34 -23.18 22.96
C GLN A 219 9.33 -22.66 24.00
N THR A 220 10.26 -21.79 23.60
CA THR A 220 11.22 -21.16 24.52
C THR A 220 10.50 -20.26 25.52
N MET A 221 9.56 -19.44 25.07
CA MET A 221 8.78 -18.58 25.97
C MET A 221 7.90 -19.38 26.95
N ILE A 222 7.40 -20.55 26.54
CA ILE A 222 6.67 -21.46 27.44
C ILE A 222 7.64 -22.06 28.48
N ARG A 223 8.79 -22.58 28.04
CA ARG A 223 9.83 -23.16 28.92
C ARG A 223 10.32 -22.15 29.94
N ASP A 224 10.47 -20.90 29.53
CA ASP A 224 10.94 -19.80 30.39
C ASP A 224 9.80 -19.20 31.25
N SER A 225 8.61 -19.80 31.23
CA SER A 225 7.42 -19.39 32.01
C SER A 225 6.91 -17.97 31.73
N ILE A 226 7.30 -17.42 30.56
CA ILE A 226 6.80 -16.15 30.02
C ILE A 226 5.38 -16.35 29.49
N LEU A 227 5.16 -17.42 28.72
CA LEU A 227 3.84 -17.87 28.30
C LEU A 227 3.38 -18.99 29.24
N ARG A 228 2.35 -18.73 30.04
CA ARG A 228 1.84 -19.69 31.02
C ARG A 228 0.58 -20.38 30.50
N GLY A 229 0.47 -21.69 30.67
CA GLY A 229 -0.81 -22.37 30.58
C GLY A 229 -1.79 -21.72 31.55
N GLY A 230 -3.02 -21.45 31.11
CA GLY A 230 -4.03 -20.88 32.01
C GLY A 230 -4.17 -21.77 33.24
N ALA A 231 -4.09 -21.17 34.43
CA ALA A 231 -4.57 -21.83 35.63
C ALA A 231 -6.09 -21.94 35.48
N VAL A 232 -6.58 -23.16 35.25
CA VAL A 232 -7.98 -23.50 35.52
C VAL A 232 -8.09 -23.77 37.01
#